data_AF-A0A949BKG1-F1
#
_entry.id   AF-A0A949BKG1-F1
#
_cell.length_a   1.000
_cell.length_b   1.000
_cell.length_c   1.000
_cell.angle_alpha   90.00
_cell.angle_beta   90.00
_cell.angle_gamma   90.00
#
_symmetry.space_group_name_H-M   'P 1'
#
loop_
_entity.id
_entity.type
_entity.pdbx_description
1 polymer ?
#
loop_
_entity_poly.entity_id
_entity_poly.type
_entity_poly.pdbx_seq_one_letter_code
_entity_poly.pdbx_strand_id
1 'polypeptide(L)'
;MDDKSKEELIREVNLLRQELKSLQACKEKAQEAEDELKKNREYIQFLFNYVPNAVFSVDAHCIVTSWNKKAEEITGYPAQEVVGKTCTVFAEEPCNDRCGLFSNNNGKPIIKSRACKIRRKDGKMITISKNAELLVDKDGQMVGGIEIFEDITAGKETEFALHCLNKNLEMQVQQRMAEVSNMNKVLLAEVSAREKMQKDIQDANERLVRILDETISALAFAVEKRDPYTSGHQRRVEQLVAALAKEMKFNEEQFAAVTTAAIIHDIGKIYIPAEILSKPSSLTVFEYNLITVHPQVGYDIIKNIEFPWPVADIILQHHERLNGSGYPNKLKGEEILFEANVLIVADVVEAMSSHRPYRPALGIDKALDEITCKKGILYHPKVVDACIDLFMRHGFQFIDAH
;
A
#
# COMPACT_ATOMS: atom_id res chain seq x y z
N MET A 1 -45.72 102.56 67.65
CA MET A 1 -45.56 101.12 67.33
C MET A 1 -44.08 100.85 67.37
N ASP A 2 -43.63 100.22 68.46
CA ASP A 2 -42.24 100.11 68.87
C ASP A 2 -41.41 99.28 67.87
N ASP A 3 -40.26 99.81 67.47
CA ASP A 3 -39.30 99.25 66.51
C ASP A 3 -38.80 97.87 66.97
N LYS A 4 -38.81 97.63 68.29
CA LYS A 4 -38.40 96.36 68.92
C LYS A 4 -39.26 95.17 68.53
N SER A 5 -40.59 95.32 68.40
CA SER A 5 -41.44 94.20 67.97
C SER A 5 -41.24 93.83 66.50
N LYS A 6 -40.79 94.78 65.67
CA LYS A 6 -40.57 94.53 64.23
C LYS A 6 -39.27 93.78 63.98
N GLU A 7 -38.20 94.11 64.70
CA GLU A 7 -36.91 93.40 64.59
C GLU A 7 -36.97 91.96 65.09
N GLU A 8 -37.75 91.69 66.15
CA GLU A 8 -37.90 90.36 66.73
C GLU A 8 -38.68 89.42 65.78
N LEU A 9 -39.76 89.91 65.18
CA LEU A 9 -40.50 89.24 64.11
C LEU A 9 -39.62 88.98 62.87
N ILE A 10 -38.73 89.91 62.48
CA ILE A 10 -37.81 89.71 61.35
C ILE A 10 -36.78 88.62 61.67
N ARG A 11 -36.27 88.53 62.90
CA ARG A 11 -35.37 87.44 63.32
C ARG A 11 -36.06 86.09 63.28
N GLU A 12 -37.28 86.00 63.81
CA GLU A 12 -38.04 84.74 63.83
C GLU A 12 -38.40 84.26 62.41
N VAL A 13 -38.82 85.18 61.53
CA VAL A 13 -39.06 84.87 60.11
C VAL A 13 -37.77 84.42 59.39
N ASN A 14 -36.62 85.01 59.72
CA ASN A 14 -35.35 84.59 59.13
C ASN A 14 -34.90 83.22 59.64
N LEU A 15 -35.14 82.90 60.92
CA LEU A 15 -34.87 81.59 61.50
C LEU A 15 -35.74 80.50 60.85
N LEU A 16 -37.06 80.75 60.77
CA LEU A 16 -38.01 79.85 60.09
C LEU A 16 -37.68 79.67 58.61
N ARG A 17 -37.20 80.71 57.92
CA ARG A 17 -36.73 80.59 56.53
C ARG A 17 -35.47 79.73 56.43
N GLN A 18 -34.58 79.77 57.42
CA GLN A 18 -33.37 78.94 57.45
C GLN A 18 -33.70 77.48 57.73
N GLU A 19 -34.64 77.21 58.63
CA GLU A 19 -35.18 75.86 58.88
C GLU A 19 -35.96 75.31 57.69
N LEU A 20 -36.77 76.14 57.01
CA LEU A 20 -37.46 75.72 55.80
C LEU A 20 -36.47 75.32 54.70
N LYS A 21 -35.36 76.07 54.54
CA LYS A 21 -34.29 75.73 53.59
C LYS A 21 -33.58 74.42 53.95
N SER A 22 -33.32 74.14 55.23
CA SER A 22 -32.69 72.89 55.64
C SER A 22 -33.63 71.69 55.48
N LEU A 23 -34.91 71.85 55.77
CA LEU A 23 -35.95 70.85 55.51
C LEU A 23 -36.14 70.59 54.00
N GLN A 24 -36.11 71.63 53.17
CA GLN A 24 -36.17 71.49 51.70
C GLN A 24 -34.96 70.72 51.16
N ALA A 25 -33.75 71.06 51.60
CA ALA A 25 -32.53 70.33 51.20
C ALA A 25 -32.53 68.87 51.69
N CYS A 26 -33.08 68.58 52.88
CA CYS A 26 -33.25 67.22 53.38
C CYS A 26 -34.26 66.43 52.53
N LYS A 27 -35.38 67.06 52.15
CA LYS A 27 -36.39 66.46 51.28
C LYS A 27 -35.84 66.17 49.88
N GLU A 28 -35.05 67.08 49.30
CA GLU A 28 -34.39 66.88 48.00
C GLU A 28 -33.43 65.69 48.04
N LYS A 29 -32.58 65.59 49.07
CA LYS A 29 -31.67 64.43 49.24
C LYS A 29 -32.41 63.11 49.45
N ALA A 30 -33.53 63.13 50.18
CA ALA A 30 -34.36 61.94 50.36
C ALA A 30 -34.99 61.50 49.02
N GLN A 31 -35.45 62.45 48.21
CA GLN A 31 -36.01 62.17 46.88
C GLN A 31 -34.94 61.60 45.93
N GLU A 32 -33.74 62.18 45.90
CA GLU A 32 -32.61 61.67 45.11
C GLU A 32 -32.24 60.23 45.51
N ALA A 33 -32.20 59.95 46.82
CA ALA A 33 -31.92 58.61 47.32
C ALA A 33 -33.03 57.60 46.97
N GLU A 34 -34.31 58.01 47.02
CA GLU A 34 -35.43 57.18 46.59
C GLU A 34 -35.39 56.87 45.09
N ASP A 35 -35.07 57.86 44.25
CA ASP A 35 -34.96 57.70 42.81
C ASP A 35 -33.78 56.79 42.43
N GLU A 36 -32.63 56.93 43.09
CA GLU A 36 -31.48 56.04 42.91
C GLU A 36 -31.80 54.60 43.35
N LEU A 37 -32.49 54.44 44.48
CA LEU A 37 -32.90 53.12 44.97
C LEU A 37 -33.91 52.46 44.02
N LYS A 38 -34.83 53.22 43.44
CA LYS A 38 -35.75 52.75 42.41
C LYS A 38 -35.00 52.30 41.16
N LYS A 39 -34.05 53.10 40.66
CA LYS A 39 -33.23 52.77 39.49
C LYS A 39 -32.39 51.51 39.71
N ASN A 40 -31.74 51.38 40.87
CA ASN A 40 -30.98 50.18 41.22
C ASN A 40 -31.90 48.95 41.35
N ARG A 41 -33.09 49.10 41.92
CA ARG A 41 -34.08 48.02 42.00
C ARG A 41 -34.52 47.54 40.62
N GLU A 42 -34.81 48.46 39.70
CA GLU A 42 -35.17 48.13 38.31
C GLU A 42 -34.02 47.42 37.58
N TYR A 43 -32.79 47.88 37.76
CA TYR A 43 -31.61 47.26 37.17
C TYR A 43 -31.35 45.84 37.69
N ILE A 44 -31.44 45.61 39.01
CA ILE A 44 -31.27 44.27 39.60
C ILE A 44 -32.38 43.33 39.12
N GLN A 45 -33.63 43.81 39.07
CA GLN A 45 -34.75 43.02 38.56
C GLN A 45 -34.58 42.65 37.08
N PHE A 46 -34.01 43.55 36.28
CA PHE A 46 -33.64 43.28 34.90
C PHE A 46 -32.59 42.18 34.81
N LEU A 47 -31.45 42.31 35.50
CA LEU A 47 -30.41 41.29 35.52
C LEU A 47 -30.96 39.93 35.94
N PHE A 48 -31.72 39.89 37.04
CA PHE A 48 -32.31 38.66 37.56
C PHE A 48 -33.17 37.93 36.51
N ASN A 49 -33.95 38.67 35.73
CA ASN A 49 -34.87 38.08 34.74
C ASN A 49 -34.21 37.69 33.40
N TYR A 50 -33.08 38.28 33.03
CA TYR A 50 -32.42 38.03 31.74
C TYR A 50 -31.16 37.15 31.83
N VAL A 51 -30.78 36.69 33.02
CA VAL A 51 -29.73 35.68 33.19
C VAL A 51 -30.18 34.36 32.53
N PRO A 52 -29.30 33.67 31.77
CA PRO A 52 -29.65 32.46 31.01
C PRO A 52 -29.87 31.20 31.87
N ASN A 53 -29.75 31.31 33.20
CA ASN A 53 -29.99 30.26 34.17
C ASN A 53 -31.25 30.56 35.01
N ALA A 54 -31.91 29.51 35.46
CA ALA A 54 -32.98 29.67 36.45
C ALA A 54 -32.36 30.09 37.77
N VAL A 55 -32.87 31.18 38.36
CA VAL A 55 -32.41 31.70 39.65
C VAL A 55 -33.62 31.89 40.55
N PHE A 56 -33.53 31.39 41.77
CA PHE A 56 -34.54 31.60 42.79
C PHE A 56 -33.90 31.72 44.16
N SER A 57 -34.61 32.33 45.10
CA SER A 57 -34.20 32.39 46.50
C SER A 57 -35.27 31.84 47.41
N VAL A 58 -34.86 31.40 48.59
CA VAL A 58 -35.73 30.96 49.68
C VAL A 58 -35.40 31.71 50.96
N ASP A 59 -36.35 31.81 51.87
CA ASP A 59 -36.11 32.27 53.24
C ASP A 59 -35.57 31.13 54.15
N ALA A 60 -35.35 31.45 55.42
CA ALA A 60 -34.90 30.50 56.45
C ALA A 60 -35.85 29.29 56.67
N HIS A 61 -37.10 29.37 56.21
CA HIS A 61 -38.10 28.31 56.30
C HIS A 61 -38.26 27.54 54.98
N CYS A 62 -37.34 27.71 54.02
CA CYS A 62 -37.40 27.11 52.68
C CYS A 62 -38.58 27.58 51.82
N ILE A 63 -39.16 28.75 52.13
CA ILE A 63 -40.23 29.35 51.32
C ILE A 63 -39.60 30.18 50.21
N VAL A 64 -40.02 29.93 48.97
CA VAL A 64 -39.50 30.64 47.79
C VAL A 64 -39.87 32.12 47.86
N THR A 65 -38.86 32.98 47.86
CA THR A 65 -38.97 34.44 47.95
C THR A 65 -38.75 35.16 46.63
N SER A 66 -38.05 34.54 45.68
CA SER A 66 -37.88 35.08 44.32
C SER A 66 -37.89 33.97 43.29
N TRP A 67 -38.28 34.27 42.05
CA TRP A 67 -38.37 33.30 40.96
C TRP A 67 -38.20 34.03 39.62
N ASN A 68 -37.11 33.79 38.89
CA ASN A 68 -36.84 34.52 37.64
C ASN A 68 -37.56 33.94 36.42
N LYS A 69 -37.59 34.72 35.33
CA LYS A 69 -38.21 34.31 34.05
C LYS A 69 -37.67 32.99 33.52
N LYS A 70 -36.36 32.75 33.64
CA LYS A 70 -35.75 31.50 33.18
C LYS A 70 -36.20 30.29 34.00
N ALA A 71 -36.42 30.44 35.30
CA ALA A 71 -36.98 29.40 36.15
C ALA A 71 -38.43 29.06 35.74
N GLU A 72 -39.24 30.06 35.35
CA GLU A 72 -40.57 29.82 34.76
C GLU A 72 -40.49 29.00 33.46
N GLU A 73 -39.57 29.33 32.56
CA GLU A 73 -39.40 28.59 31.29
C GLU A 73 -38.98 27.13 31.50
N ILE A 74 -37.99 26.91 32.37
CA ILE A 74 -37.42 25.57 32.61
C ILE A 74 -38.43 24.69 33.35
N THR A 75 -39.04 25.17 34.43
CA THR A 75 -39.97 24.35 35.24
C THR A 75 -41.40 24.37 34.73
N GLY A 76 -41.80 25.37 33.95
CA GLY A 76 -43.18 25.61 33.53
C GLY A 76 -44.08 26.22 34.61
N TYR A 77 -43.55 26.52 35.81
CA TYR A 77 -44.33 27.17 36.88
C TYR A 77 -44.12 28.70 36.86
N PRO A 78 -45.19 29.51 36.75
CA PRO A 78 -45.07 30.95 36.85
C PRO A 78 -44.73 31.38 38.29
N ALA A 79 -44.01 32.50 38.44
CA ALA A 79 -43.56 33.00 39.75
C ALA A 79 -44.71 33.14 40.76
N GLN A 80 -45.88 33.58 40.30
CA GLN A 80 -47.08 33.74 41.14
C GLN A 80 -47.55 32.42 41.79
N GLU A 81 -47.23 31.28 41.20
CA GLU A 81 -47.62 29.97 41.71
C GLU A 81 -46.56 29.35 42.63
N VAL A 82 -45.30 29.81 42.57
CA VAL A 82 -44.17 29.22 43.30
C VAL A 82 -43.75 30.09 44.48
N VAL A 83 -43.73 31.42 44.30
CA VAL A 83 -43.39 32.36 45.37
C VAL A 83 -44.39 32.21 46.52
N GLY A 84 -43.88 32.10 47.74
CA GLY A 84 -44.66 31.82 48.93
C GLY A 84 -44.93 30.34 49.20
N LYS A 85 -44.42 29.42 48.37
CA LYS A 85 -44.48 27.96 48.59
C LYS A 85 -43.09 27.36 48.83
N THR A 86 -43.05 26.11 49.27
CA THR A 86 -41.81 25.34 49.41
C THR A 86 -41.30 24.83 48.06
N CYS A 87 -39.99 24.61 47.92
CA CYS A 87 -39.36 24.13 46.67
C CYS A 87 -39.83 22.73 46.23
N THR A 88 -40.48 21.97 47.12
CA THR A 88 -41.06 20.64 46.84
C THR A 88 -42.18 20.67 45.78
N VAL A 89 -42.65 21.85 45.37
CA VAL A 89 -43.60 22.00 44.25
C VAL A 89 -43.01 21.49 42.93
N PHE A 90 -41.69 21.59 42.74
CA PHE A 90 -41.02 21.17 41.50
C PHE A 90 -39.79 20.27 41.74
N ALA A 91 -39.15 20.37 42.90
CA ALA A 91 -37.99 19.55 43.24
C ALA A 91 -38.40 18.14 43.67
N GLU A 92 -37.61 17.13 43.30
CA GLU A 92 -37.77 15.73 43.71
C GLU A 92 -36.57 15.28 44.56
N GLU A 93 -36.37 13.98 44.78
CA GLU A 93 -35.20 13.47 45.52
C GLU A 93 -33.85 14.03 44.99
N PRO A 94 -32.93 14.45 45.88
CA PRO A 94 -32.95 14.34 47.34
C PRO A 94 -33.63 15.52 48.08
N CYS A 95 -34.24 16.47 47.36
CA CYS A 95 -34.83 17.69 47.92
C CYS A 95 -36.15 17.48 48.66
N ASN A 96 -36.84 16.35 48.46
CA ASN A 96 -38.06 16.00 49.17
C ASN A 96 -37.80 15.58 50.63
N ASP A 97 -36.67 14.95 50.91
CA ASP A 97 -36.34 14.42 52.24
C ASP A 97 -35.55 15.40 53.11
N ARG A 98 -34.58 16.10 52.51
CA ARG A 98 -33.77 17.11 53.20
C ARG A 98 -33.31 18.18 52.22
N CYS A 99 -33.59 19.45 52.55
CA CYS A 99 -33.06 20.56 51.78
C CYS A 99 -31.53 20.61 51.90
N GLY A 100 -30.83 20.32 50.81
CA GLY A 100 -29.36 20.33 50.75
C GLY A 100 -28.75 21.73 50.99
N LEU A 101 -29.55 22.79 50.87
CA LEU A 101 -29.16 24.16 51.18
C LEU A 101 -28.98 24.38 52.70
N PHE A 102 -29.74 23.67 53.54
CA PHE A 102 -29.73 23.81 55.01
C PHE A 102 -29.20 22.57 55.73
N SER A 103 -28.65 21.59 55.01
CA SER A 103 -28.02 20.44 55.66
C SER A 103 -26.72 20.88 56.35
N ASN A 104 -26.68 20.79 57.70
CA ASN A 104 -25.51 21.11 58.52
C ASN A 104 -24.24 20.42 58.00
N ASN A 105 -23.43 21.14 57.24
CA ASN A 105 -22.04 20.80 56.98
C ASN A 105 -21.22 22.08 57.12
N ASN A 106 -20.36 22.09 58.14
CA ASN A 106 -19.52 23.21 58.56
C ASN A 106 -18.86 23.95 57.37
N GLY A 107 -19.37 25.14 57.06
CA GLY A 107 -18.68 26.22 56.34
C GLY A 107 -17.91 25.84 55.07
N LYS A 108 -18.62 25.72 53.95
CA LYS A 108 -18.19 25.95 52.54
C LYS A 108 -19.35 25.52 51.60
N PRO A 109 -19.46 26.04 50.36
CA PRO A 109 -20.68 25.93 49.54
C PRO A 109 -21.09 24.47 49.36
N ILE A 110 -22.30 24.14 49.84
CA ILE A 110 -22.83 22.77 49.80
C ILE A 110 -23.56 22.65 48.47
N ILE A 111 -23.03 21.78 47.59
CA ILE A 111 -23.48 21.44 46.22
C ILE A 111 -22.64 22.14 45.13
N LYS A 112 -21.44 21.61 44.87
CA LYS A 112 -20.78 21.75 43.55
C LYS A 112 -21.54 20.90 42.54
N SER A 113 -22.27 21.52 41.62
CA SER A 113 -22.76 20.94 40.36
C SER A 113 -23.26 19.49 40.46
N ARG A 114 -24.33 19.26 41.22
CA ARG A 114 -24.95 17.92 41.32
C ARG A 114 -26.11 17.84 40.34
N ALA A 115 -26.06 16.86 39.44
CA ALA A 115 -27.21 16.54 38.60
C ALA A 115 -28.37 16.04 39.48
N CYS A 116 -29.53 16.67 39.37
CA CYS A 116 -30.75 16.32 40.10
C CYS A 116 -31.92 16.27 39.13
N LYS A 117 -32.97 15.51 39.47
CA LYS A 117 -34.19 15.49 38.66
C LYS A 117 -35.23 16.43 39.25
N ILE A 118 -35.91 17.18 38.40
CA ILE A 118 -37.07 18.00 38.79
C ILE A 118 -38.25 17.68 37.88
N ARG A 119 -39.46 17.87 38.41
CA ARG A 119 -40.70 17.68 37.69
C ARG A 119 -41.22 19.03 37.17
N ARG A 120 -41.35 19.15 35.86
CA ARG A 120 -41.99 20.30 35.22
C ARG A 120 -43.50 20.28 35.48
N LYS A 121 -44.18 21.41 35.29
CA LYS A 121 -45.63 21.55 35.46
C LYS A 121 -46.45 20.63 34.53
N ASP A 122 -45.91 20.30 33.35
CA ASP A 122 -46.49 19.35 32.40
C ASP A 122 -46.30 17.86 32.82
N GLY A 123 -45.64 17.62 33.96
CA GLY A 123 -45.34 16.28 34.48
C GLY A 123 -44.04 15.68 33.94
N LYS A 124 -43.35 16.32 32.98
CA LYS A 124 -42.10 15.80 32.42
C LYS A 124 -40.96 15.94 33.43
N MET A 125 -40.20 14.86 33.61
CA MET A 125 -38.98 14.87 34.40
C MET A 125 -37.82 15.40 33.56
N ILE A 126 -37.09 16.37 34.09
CA ILE A 126 -35.85 16.89 33.50
C ILE A 126 -34.70 16.76 34.48
N THR A 127 -33.50 16.61 33.96
CA THR A 127 -32.26 16.59 34.74
C THR A 127 -31.66 17.98 34.72
N ILE A 128 -31.49 18.58 35.89
CA ILE A 128 -30.87 19.88 36.06
C ILE A 128 -29.49 19.76 36.73
N SER A 129 -28.59 20.67 36.40
CA SER A 129 -27.43 20.96 37.25
C SER A 129 -27.77 22.16 38.13
N LYS A 130 -27.47 22.07 39.43
CA LYS A 130 -27.75 23.16 40.37
C LYS A 130 -26.55 23.52 41.24
N ASN A 131 -26.47 24.80 41.57
CA ASN A 131 -25.54 25.37 42.53
C ASN A 131 -26.35 26.22 43.53
N ALA A 132 -25.97 26.18 44.80
CA ALA A 132 -26.70 26.83 45.89
C ALA A 132 -25.73 27.57 46.83
N GLU A 133 -26.16 28.70 47.39
CA GLU A 133 -25.40 29.47 48.38
C GLU A 133 -26.33 30.04 49.47
N LEU A 134 -25.82 30.21 50.69
CA LEU A 134 -26.58 30.77 51.81
C LEU A 134 -26.64 32.30 51.74
N LEU A 135 -27.79 32.86 52.08
CA LEU A 135 -27.96 34.30 52.32
C LEU A 135 -27.86 34.55 53.82
N VAL A 136 -26.97 35.47 54.22
CA VAL A 136 -26.74 35.86 55.62
C VAL A 136 -26.96 37.37 55.81
N ASP A 137 -27.40 37.79 56.99
CA ASP A 137 -27.51 39.20 57.36
C ASP A 137 -26.16 39.80 57.79
N LYS A 138 -26.18 41.07 58.22
CA LYS A 138 -25.00 41.82 58.65
C LYS A 138 -24.36 41.28 59.93
N ASP A 139 -25.13 40.54 60.73
CA ASP A 139 -24.69 39.92 61.98
C ASP A 139 -24.25 38.45 61.76
N GLY A 140 -24.26 37.99 60.50
CA GLY A 140 -23.86 36.65 60.09
C GLY A 140 -24.94 35.59 60.32
N GLN A 141 -26.17 35.98 60.66
CA GLN A 141 -27.29 35.05 60.80
C GLN A 141 -27.86 34.68 59.43
N MET A 142 -28.23 33.42 59.27
CA MET A 142 -28.82 32.94 58.02
C MET A 142 -30.24 33.52 57.84
N VAL A 143 -30.45 34.18 56.71
CA VAL A 143 -31.76 34.74 56.31
C VAL A 143 -32.41 33.94 55.18
N GLY A 144 -31.66 33.08 54.49
CA GLY A 144 -32.20 32.23 53.44
C GLY A 144 -31.13 31.60 52.56
N GLY A 145 -31.48 31.37 51.29
CA GLY A 145 -30.59 30.80 50.30
C GLY A 145 -30.91 31.24 48.89
N ILE A 146 -29.92 31.19 48.00
CA ILE A 146 -30.08 31.39 46.56
C ILE A 146 -29.67 30.11 45.83
N GLU A 147 -30.47 29.68 44.87
CA GLU A 147 -30.19 28.53 44.01
C GLU A 147 -30.22 28.96 42.54
N ILE A 148 -29.24 28.46 41.79
CA ILE A 148 -29.13 28.62 40.35
C ILE A 148 -29.15 27.23 39.71
N PHE A 149 -29.97 27.03 38.68
CA PHE A 149 -30.01 25.77 37.95
C PHE A 149 -30.17 25.91 36.43
N GLU A 150 -29.76 24.87 35.72
CA GLU A 150 -29.83 24.74 34.27
C GLU A 150 -30.34 23.35 33.87
N ASP A 151 -31.09 23.24 32.78
CA ASP A 151 -31.52 21.95 32.22
C ASP A 151 -30.37 21.34 31.40
N ILE A 152 -29.89 20.17 31.83
CA ILE A 152 -28.79 19.42 31.20
C ILE A 152 -29.28 18.10 30.57
N THR A 153 -30.60 17.89 30.46
CA THR A 153 -31.19 16.63 30.00
C THR A 153 -30.69 16.22 28.62
N ALA A 154 -30.79 17.12 27.63
CA ALA A 154 -30.35 16.85 26.26
C ALA A 154 -28.84 16.56 26.18
N GLY A 155 -28.04 17.24 27.00
CA GLY A 155 -26.60 17.00 27.10
C GLY A 155 -26.29 15.59 27.63
N LYS A 156 -26.98 15.17 28.69
CA LYS A 156 -26.80 13.83 29.28
C LYS A 156 -27.28 12.70 28.38
N GLU A 157 -28.39 12.88 27.67
CA GLU A 157 -28.88 11.91 26.69
C GLU A 157 -27.91 11.76 25.52
N THR A 158 -27.36 12.87 25.02
CA THR A 158 -26.35 12.86 23.94
C THR A 158 -25.05 12.19 24.38
N GLU A 159 -24.56 12.52 25.58
CA GLU A 159 -23.36 11.91 26.16
C GLU A 159 -23.53 10.39 26.30
N PHE A 160 -24.68 9.94 26.80
CA PHE A 160 -24.98 8.51 26.92
C PHE A 160 -25.08 7.81 25.56
N ALA A 161 -25.77 8.42 24.59
CA ALA A 161 -25.89 7.87 23.24
C ALA A 161 -24.53 7.75 22.55
N LEU A 162 -23.68 8.79 22.68
CA LEU A 162 -22.30 8.76 22.18
C LEU A 162 -21.47 7.67 22.84
N HIS A 163 -21.60 7.50 24.17
CA HIS A 163 -20.92 6.43 24.88
C HIS A 163 -21.33 5.03 24.37
N CYS A 164 -22.63 4.80 24.19
CA CYS A 164 -23.13 3.55 23.62
C CYS A 164 -22.62 3.31 22.19
N LEU A 165 -22.61 4.35 21.35
CA LEU A 165 -22.14 4.25 19.96
C LEU A 165 -20.64 3.94 19.90
N ASN A 166 -19.82 4.65 20.68
CA ASN A 166 -18.38 4.40 20.75
C ASN A 166 -18.07 2.97 21.19
N LYS A 167 -18.77 2.47 22.21
CA LYS A 167 -18.59 1.09 22.67
C LYS A 167 -18.94 0.05 21.60
N ASN A 168 -19.98 0.32 20.79
CA ASN A 168 -20.32 -0.55 19.66
C ASN A 168 -19.23 -0.49 18.57
N LEU A 169 -18.76 0.70 18.23
CA LEU A 169 -17.69 0.89 17.24
C LEU A 169 -16.40 0.16 17.67
N GLU A 170 -16.02 0.24 18.93
CA GLU A 170 -14.87 -0.47 19.49
C GLU A 170 -15.00 -1.99 19.33
N MET A 171 -16.18 -2.56 19.61
CA MET A 171 -16.43 -3.99 19.39
C MET A 171 -16.32 -4.38 17.91
N GLN A 172 -16.85 -3.55 16.99
CA GLN A 172 -16.74 -3.81 15.56
C GLN A 172 -15.29 -3.75 15.07
N VAL A 173 -14.52 -2.77 15.55
CA VAL A 173 -13.09 -2.65 15.22
C VAL A 173 -12.34 -3.88 15.70
N GLN A 174 -12.58 -4.35 16.94
CA GLN A 174 -11.95 -5.56 17.45
C GLN A 174 -12.30 -6.81 16.64
N GLN A 175 -13.58 -6.98 16.25
CA GLN A 175 -14.01 -8.09 15.40
C GLN A 175 -13.30 -8.04 14.03
N ARG A 176 -13.28 -6.88 13.37
CA ARG A 176 -12.60 -6.72 12.08
C ARG A 176 -11.10 -6.95 12.17
N MET A 177 -10.45 -6.49 13.24
CA MET A 177 -9.02 -6.73 13.45
C MET A 177 -8.70 -8.23 13.61
N ALA A 178 -9.56 -8.99 14.28
CA ALA A 178 -9.40 -10.44 14.42
C ALA A 178 -9.58 -11.17 13.07
N GLU A 179 -10.58 -10.78 12.27
CA GLU A 179 -10.81 -11.32 10.92
C GLU A 179 -9.60 -11.08 10.01
N VAL A 180 -9.10 -9.85 9.96
CA VAL A 180 -7.93 -9.48 9.14
C VAL A 180 -6.68 -10.20 9.63
N SER A 181 -6.48 -10.33 10.94
CA SER A 181 -5.33 -11.08 11.48
C SER A 181 -5.37 -12.55 11.08
N ASN A 182 -6.54 -13.18 11.11
CA ASN A 182 -6.69 -14.58 10.68
C ASN A 182 -6.46 -14.74 9.17
N MET A 183 -7.00 -13.82 8.38
CA MET A 183 -6.81 -13.81 6.92
C MET A 183 -5.34 -13.63 6.55
N ASN A 184 -4.63 -12.73 7.23
CA ASN A 184 -3.19 -12.53 7.01
C ASN A 184 -2.38 -13.80 7.31
N LYS A 185 -2.73 -14.56 8.36
CA LYS A 185 -2.05 -15.83 8.67
C LYS A 185 -2.24 -16.87 7.56
N VAL A 186 -3.45 -17.00 7.04
CA VAL A 186 -3.75 -17.91 5.93
C VAL A 186 -3.00 -17.48 4.66
N LEU A 187 -3.04 -16.18 4.35
CA LEU A 187 -2.35 -15.64 3.18
C LEU A 187 -0.83 -15.88 3.24
N LEU A 188 -0.21 -15.67 4.40
CA LEU A 188 1.23 -15.93 4.59
C LEU A 188 1.59 -17.40 4.36
N ALA A 189 0.76 -18.33 4.84
CA ALA A 189 0.96 -19.75 4.60
C ALA A 189 0.83 -20.11 3.11
N GLU A 190 -0.13 -19.52 2.41
CA GLU A 190 -0.32 -19.73 0.97
C GLU A 190 0.83 -19.17 0.14
N VAL A 191 1.30 -17.95 0.47
CA VAL A 191 2.46 -17.33 -0.19
C VAL A 191 3.70 -18.20 -0.03
N SER A 192 4.00 -18.65 1.19
CA SER A 192 5.15 -19.53 1.44
C SER A 192 5.05 -20.86 0.69
N ALA A 193 3.86 -21.44 0.59
CA ALA A 193 3.64 -22.67 -0.18
C ALA A 193 3.87 -22.45 -1.69
N ARG A 194 3.41 -21.32 -2.25
CA ARG A 194 3.62 -20.97 -3.66
C ARG A 194 5.09 -20.74 -3.98
N GLU A 195 5.82 -20.04 -3.12
CA GLU A 195 7.27 -19.82 -3.30
C GLU A 195 8.03 -21.14 -3.36
N LYS A 196 7.68 -22.09 -2.48
CA LYS A 196 8.27 -23.43 -2.51
C LYS A 196 7.96 -24.17 -3.81
N MET A 197 6.69 -24.19 -4.23
CA MET A 197 6.29 -24.85 -5.48
C MET A 197 6.99 -24.23 -6.71
N GLN A 198 7.14 -22.91 -6.73
CA GLN A 198 7.84 -22.21 -7.81
C GLN A 198 9.32 -22.61 -7.87
N LYS A 199 9.97 -22.73 -6.70
CA LYS A 199 11.34 -23.24 -6.62
C LYS A 199 11.44 -24.69 -7.09
N ASP A 200 10.54 -25.56 -6.64
CA ASP A 200 10.54 -26.98 -7.04
C ASP A 200 10.35 -27.13 -8.57
N ILE A 201 9.50 -26.30 -9.19
CA ILE A 201 9.31 -26.26 -10.65
C ILE A 201 10.59 -25.78 -11.35
N GLN A 202 11.24 -24.73 -10.83
CA GLN A 202 12.48 -24.22 -11.39
C GLN A 202 13.60 -25.27 -11.35
N ASP A 203 13.80 -25.90 -10.19
CA ASP A 203 14.80 -26.95 -10.00
C ASP A 203 14.50 -28.17 -10.90
N ALA A 204 13.22 -28.52 -11.08
CA ALA A 204 12.80 -29.59 -11.99
C ALA A 204 13.09 -29.25 -13.47
N ASN A 205 12.82 -28.01 -13.90
CA ASN A 205 13.11 -27.55 -15.26
C ASN A 205 14.61 -27.55 -15.54
N GLU A 206 15.44 -27.05 -14.63
CA GLU A 206 16.90 -27.07 -14.77
C GLU A 206 17.45 -28.51 -14.87
N ARG A 207 16.85 -29.43 -14.12
CA ARG A 207 17.19 -30.85 -14.22
C ARG A 207 16.77 -31.45 -15.56
N LEU A 208 15.59 -31.09 -16.08
CA LEU A 208 15.13 -31.56 -17.39
C LEU A 208 16.03 -31.06 -18.51
N VAL A 209 16.40 -29.77 -18.52
CA VAL A 209 17.33 -29.20 -19.51
C VAL A 209 18.65 -29.96 -19.50
N ARG A 210 19.22 -30.22 -18.32
CA ARG A 210 20.48 -30.97 -18.20
C ARG A 210 20.37 -32.41 -18.73
N ILE A 211 19.28 -33.10 -18.41
CA ILE A 211 19.05 -34.47 -18.92
C ILE A 211 18.89 -34.47 -20.44
N LEU A 212 18.22 -33.46 -21.00
CA LEU A 212 18.10 -33.30 -22.45
C LEU A 212 19.46 -33.11 -23.11
N ASP A 213 20.30 -32.20 -22.59
CA ASP A 213 21.66 -31.97 -23.10
C ASP A 213 22.52 -33.24 -23.03
N GLU A 214 22.47 -33.98 -21.91
CA GLU A 214 23.16 -35.25 -21.73
C GLU A 214 22.67 -36.32 -22.72
N THR A 215 21.36 -36.36 -22.99
CA THR A 215 20.75 -37.29 -23.94
C THR A 215 21.14 -36.97 -25.38
N ILE A 216 21.11 -35.69 -25.77
CA ILE A 216 21.55 -35.21 -27.09
C ILE A 216 23.02 -35.57 -27.31
N SER A 217 23.87 -35.30 -26.31
CA SER A 217 25.29 -35.63 -26.35
C SER A 217 25.54 -37.13 -26.49
N ALA A 218 24.78 -37.98 -25.78
CA ALA A 218 24.88 -39.43 -25.87
C ALA A 218 24.47 -39.96 -27.26
N LEU A 219 23.41 -39.41 -27.86
CA LEU A 219 22.97 -39.76 -29.21
C LEU A 219 23.99 -39.34 -30.28
N ALA A 220 24.54 -38.13 -30.16
CA ALA A 220 25.60 -37.64 -31.02
C ALA A 220 26.81 -38.57 -31.00
N PHE A 221 27.29 -38.91 -29.79
CA PHE A 221 28.39 -39.86 -29.60
C PHE A 221 28.10 -41.25 -30.17
N ALA A 222 26.87 -41.75 -30.06
CA ALA A 222 26.50 -43.05 -30.64
C ALA A 222 26.58 -43.06 -32.17
N VAL A 223 26.20 -41.96 -32.84
CA VAL A 223 26.36 -41.80 -34.30
C VAL A 223 27.83 -41.67 -34.67
N GLU A 224 28.60 -40.88 -33.92
CA GLU A 224 30.05 -40.73 -34.09
C GLU A 224 30.78 -42.09 -34.01
N LYS A 225 30.35 -43.00 -33.12
CA LYS A 225 30.93 -44.36 -33.04
C LYS A 225 30.71 -45.22 -34.29
N ARG A 226 29.71 -44.93 -35.12
CA ARG A 226 29.51 -45.61 -36.42
C ARG A 226 30.36 -45.02 -37.54
N ASP A 227 30.92 -43.84 -37.32
CA ASP A 227 31.89 -43.19 -38.20
C ASP A 227 33.23 -43.04 -37.46
N PRO A 228 34.10 -44.08 -37.47
CA PRO A 228 35.31 -44.16 -36.65
C PRO A 228 36.27 -42.97 -36.78
N TYR A 229 36.12 -42.17 -37.84
CA TYR A 229 37.00 -41.07 -38.19
C TYR A 229 36.45 -39.69 -37.84
N THR A 230 35.19 -39.62 -37.42
CA THR A 230 34.60 -38.41 -36.86
C THR A 230 34.82 -38.28 -35.36
N SER A 231 35.58 -39.16 -34.70
CA SER A 231 35.83 -39.07 -33.25
C SER A 231 36.37 -37.68 -32.84
N GLY A 232 35.63 -36.99 -31.97
CA GLY A 232 35.88 -35.62 -31.52
C GLY A 232 35.51 -34.52 -32.52
N HIS A 233 35.03 -34.84 -33.72
CA HIS A 233 34.66 -33.88 -34.77
C HIS A 233 33.53 -32.99 -34.32
N GLN A 234 32.41 -33.58 -33.90
CA GLN A 234 31.23 -32.83 -33.47
C GLN A 234 31.56 -31.87 -32.33
N ARG A 235 32.41 -32.31 -31.38
CA ARG A 235 32.89 -31.48 -30.28
C ARG A 235 33.79 -30.32 -30.73
N ARG A 236 34.70 -30.55 -31.69
CA ARG A 236 35.55 -29.47 -32.24
C ARG A 236 34.72 -28.48 -33.06
N VAL A 237 33.75 -28.96 -33.84
CA VAL A 237 32.79 -28.09 -34.55
C VAL A 237 31.99 -27.27 -33.55
N GLU A 238 31.45 -27.88 -32.50
CA GLU A 238 30.74 -27.20 -31.41
C GLU A 238 31.62 -26.12 -30.75
N GLN A 239 32.89 -26.41 -30.43
CA GLN A 239 33.82 -25.43 -29.86
C GLN A 239 33.98 -24.19 -30.76
N LEU A 240 34.17 -24.42 -32.07
CA LEU A 240 34.33 -23.33 -33.03
C LEU A 240 33.03 -22.56 -33.24
N VAL A 241 31.89 -23.25 -33.36
CA VAL A 241 30.56 -22.63 -33.45
C VAL A 241 30.27 -21.77 -32.23
N ALA A 242 30.52 -22.27 -31.02
CA ALA A 242 30.29 -21.52 -29.79
C ALA A 242 31.19 -20.28 -29.70
N ALA A 243 32.44 -20.37 -30.15
CA ALA A 243 33.36 -19.23 -30.20
C ALA A 243 32.92 -18.19 -31.24
N LEU A 244 32.51 -18.63 -32.44
CA LEU A 244 31.97 -17.77 -33.49
C LEU A 244 30.68 -17.06 -33.05
N ALA A 245 29.74 -17.79 -32.45
CA ALA A 245 28.47 -17.23 -31.97
C ALA A 245 28.69 -16.15 -30.91
N LYS A 246 29.69 -16.32 -30.03
CA LYS A 246 30.10 -15.30 -29.05
C LYS A 246 30.73 -14.08 -29.71
N GLU A 247 31.67 -14.28 -30.63
CA GLU A 247 32.33 -13.19 -31.36
C GLU A 247 31.31 -12.35 -32.15
N MET A 248 30.32 -13.03 -32.73
CA MET A 248 29.26 -12.43 -33.52
C MET A 248 28.07 -11.93 -32.68
N LYS A 249 28.14 -12.04 -31.35
CA LYS A 249 27.15 -11.53 -30.37
C LYS A 249 25.73 -12.07 -30.58
N PHE A 250 25.61 -13.38 -30.76
CA PHE A 250 24.30 -14.04 -30.84
C PHE A 250 23.53 -13.85 -29.54
N ASN A 251 22.21 -13.72 -29.63
CA ASN A 251 21.34 -13.76 -28.45
C ASN A 251 21.24 -15.20 -27.89
N GLU A 252 20.60 -15.37 -26.73
CA GLU A 252 20.53 -16.69 -26.07
C GLU A 252 19.86 -17.76 -26.93
N GLU A 253 18.79 -17.42 -27.64
CA GLU A 253 18.06 -18.35 -28.52
C GLU A 253 18.93 -18.78 -29.72
N GLN A 254 19.57 -17.81 -30.39
CA GLN A 254 20.44 -18.08 -31.52
C GLN A 254 21.67 -18.89 -31.12
N PHE A 255 22.25 -18.59 -29.95
CA PHE A 255 23.37 -19.33 -29.40
C PHE A 255 22.97 -20.78 -29.12
N ALA A 256 21.85 -21.01 -28.40
CA ALA A 256 21.34 -22.35 -28.11
C ALA A 256 21.03 -23.13 -29.39
N ALA A 257 20.48 -22.46 -30.41
CA ALA A 257 20.14 -23.09 -31.69
C ALA A 257 21.36 -23.63 -32.43
N VAL A 258 22.36 -22.77 -32.62
CA VAL A 258 23.53 -23.11 -33.42
C VAL A 258 24.44 -24.12 -32.70
N THR A 259 24.58 -24.03 -31.36
CA THR A 259 25.37 -25.00 -30.59
C THR A 259 24.69 -26.37 -30.53
N THR A 260 23.38 -26.42 -30.29
CA THR A 260 22.61 -27.68 -30.34
C THR A 260 22.74 -28.32 -31.72
N ALA A 261 22.54 -27.54 -32.78
CA ALA A 261 22.70 -28.03 -34.15
C ALA A 261 24.12 -28.55 -34.41
N ALA A 262 25.17 -27.88 -33.92
CA ALA A 262 26.55 -28.33 -34.08
C ALA A 262 26.82 -29.71 -33.48
N ILE A 263 26.22 -30.03 -32.33
CA ILE A 263 26.38 -31.33 -31.66
C ILE A 263 25.77 -32.46 -32.51
N ILE A 264 24.62 -32.24 -33.13
CA ILE A 264 23.84 -33.29 -33.82
C ILE A 264 23.71 -33.14 -35.34
N HIS A 265 24.41 -32.20 -35.98
CA HIS A 265 24.26 -31.94 -37.43
C HIS A 265 24.43 -33.19 -38.30
N ASP A 266 25.30 -34.09 -37.87
CA ASP A 266 25.63 -35.33 -38.56
C ASP A 266 24.76 -36.54 -38.15
N ILE A 267 23.72 -36.37 -37.32
CA ILE A 267 22.89 -37.47 -36.81
C ILE A 267 22.30 -38.34 -37.94
N GLY A 268 22.03 -37.76 -39.10
CA GLY A 268 21.53 -38.46 -40.27
C GLY A 268 22.50 -39.48 -40.87
N LYS A 269 23.79 -39.43 -40.54
CA LYS A 269 24.78 -40.43 -40.99
C LYS A 269 24.47 -41.83 -40.48
N ILE A 270 23.59 -41.97 -39.48
CA ILE A 270 23.08 -43.27 -39.01
C ILE A 270 22.42 -44.10 -40.13
N TYR A 271 21.91 -43.46 -41.17
CA TYR A 271 21.29 -44.12 -42.32
C TYR A 271 22.31 -44.63 -43.34
N ILE A 272 23.56 -44.15 -43.29
CA ILE A 272 24.61 -44.51 -44.24
C ILE A 272 25.33 -45.79 -43.76
N PRO A 273 25.60 -46.77 -44.65
CA PRO A 273 26.42 -47.94 -44.33
C PRO A 273 27.83 -47.56 -43.84
N ALA A 274 28.33 -48.25 -42.81
CA ALA A 274 29.63 -47.96 -42.20
C ALA A 274 30.79 -48.17 -43.19
N GLU A 275 30.63 -49.10 -44.13
CA GLU A 275 31.59 -49.40 -45.19
C GLU A 275 31.79 -48.23 -46.16
N ILE A 276 30.75 -47.40 -46.34
CA ILE A 276 30.82 -46.19 -47.17
C ILE A 276 31.50 -45.06 -46.40
N LEU A 277 31.16 -44.89 -45.12
CA LEU A 277 31.74 -43.85 -44.25
C LEU A 277 33.25 -44.08 -44.00
N SER A 278 33.66 -45.33 -43.85
CA SER A 278 35.05 -45.71 -43.52
C SER A 278 35.92 -46.03 -44.74
N LYS A 279 35.42 -45.83 -45.97
CA LYS A 279 36.13 -46.22 -47.20
C LYS A 279 37.44 -45.41 -47.36
N PRO A 280 38.61 -46.06 -47.49
CA PRO A 280 39.90 -45.35 -47.61
C PRO A 280 40.18 -44.84 -49.04
N SER A 281 39.36 -45.22 -50.03
CA SER A 281 39.46 -44.75 -51.41
C SER A 281 38.41 -43.70 -51.72
N SER A 282 38.56 -43.01 -52.84
CA SER A 282 37.51 -42.13 -53.36
C SER A 282 36.17 -42.85 -53.49
N LEU A 283 35.10 -42.15 -53.12
CA LEU A 283 33.73 -42.61 -53.27
C LEU A 283 33.32 -42.58 -54.74
N THR A 284 32.52 -43.56 -55.15
CA THR A 284 31.81 -43.51 -56.42
C THR A 284 30.71 -42.44 -56.38
N VAL A 285 30.21 -42.03 -57.54
CA VAL A 285 29.11 -41.06 -57.63
C VAL A 285 27.88 -41.53 -56.86
N PHE A 286 27.56 -42.82 -56.91
CA PHE A 286 26.43 -43.40 -56.17
C PHE A 286 26.64 -43.37 -54.65
N GLU A 287 27.83 -43.74 -54.17
CA GLU A 287 28.17 -43.68 -52.75
C GLU A 287 28.15 -42.23 -52.24
N TYR A 288 28.69 -41.29 -53.01
CA TYR A 288 28.64 -39.87 -52.68
C TYR A 288 27.20 -39.35 -52.57
N ASN A 289 26.35 -39.68 -53.55
CA ASN A 289 24.94 -39.29 -53.52
C ASN A 289 24.23 -39.85 -52.28
N LEU A 290 24.57 -41.06 -51.82
CA LEU A 290 24.02 -41.60 -50.58
C LEU A 290 24.44 -40.79 -49.35
N ILE A 291 25.67 -40.28 -49.31
CA ILE A 291 26.12 -39.41 -48.23
C ILE A 291 25.35 -38.10 -48.22
N THR A 292 25.06 -37.50 -49.38
CA THR A 292 24.35 -36.21 -49.45
C THR A 292 22.93 -36.23 -48.90
N VAL A 293 22.37 -37.40 -48.59
CA VAL A 293 21.04 -37.56 -48.00
C VAL A 293 21.02 -37.31 -46.49
N HIS A 294 22.16 -37.35 -45.79
CA HIS A 294 22.19 -37.24 -44.33
C HIS A 294 21.62 -35.93 -43.75
N PRO A 295 21.70 -34.74 -44.38
CA PRO A 295 21.05 -33.55 -43.82
C PRO A 295 19.53 -33.70 -43.79
N GLN A 296 18.95 -34.29 -44.84
CA GLN A 296 17.51 -34.57 -44.92
C GLN A 296 17.08 -35.61 -43.89
N VAL A 297 17.85 -36.69 -43.75
CA VAL A 297 17.59 -37.71 -42.71
C VAL A 297 17.72 -37.11 -41.32
N GLY A 298 18.74 -36.26 -41.09
CA GLY A 298 18.94 -35.56 -39.84
C GLY A 298 17.72 -34.70 -39.48
N TYR A 299 17.25 -33.90 -40.43
CA TYR A 299 15.99 -33.15 -40.31
C TYR A 299 14.82 -34.08 -39.97
N ASP A 300 14.62 -35.17 -40.72
CA ASP A 300 13.50 -36.08 -40.52
C ASP A 300 13.51 -36.78 -39.15
N ILE A 301 14.69 -37.04 -38.58
CA ILE A 301 14.85 -37.59 -37.24
C ILE A 301 14.39 -36.59 -36.17
N ILE A 302 14.77 -35.31 -36.31
CA ILE A 302 14.60 -34.34 -35.22
C ILE A 302 13.44 -33.36 -35.40
N LYS A 303 12.81 -33.27 -36.57
CA LYS A 303 11.73 -32.29 -36.88
C LYS A 303 10.50 -32.37 -35.97
N ASN A 304 10.28 -33.51 -35.31
CA ASN A 304 9.16 -33.70 -34.39
C ASN A 304 9.51 -33.34 -32.94
N ILE A 305 10.77 -32.98 -32.66
CA ILE A 305 11.18 -32.46 -31.35
C ILE A 305 10.86 -30.97 -31.35
N GLU A 306 10.04 -30.54 -30.39
CA GLU A 306 9.69 -29.13 -30.20
C GLU A 306 10.86 -28.37 -29.56
N PHE A 307 11.88 -28.09 -30.36
CA PHE A 307 12.90 -27.12 -29.98
C PHE A 307 12.29 -25.71 -30.03
N PRO A 308 12.61 -24.83 -29.06
CA PRO A 308 12.17 -23.43 -29.12
C PRO A 308 12.76 -22.64 -30.30
N TRP A 309 13.70 -23.24 -31.04
CA TRP A 309 14.50 -22.62 -32.10
C TRP A 309 14.67 -23.60 -33.28
N PRO A 310 15.03 -23.12 -34.50
CA PRO A 310 14.98 -23.92 -35.73
C PRO A 310 16.17 -24.88 -35.91
N VAL A 311 16.43 -25.78 -34.94
CA VAL A 311 17.53 -26.76 -35.02
C VAL A 311 17.42 -27.62 -36.27
N ALA A 312 16.23 -28.14 -36.56
CA ALA A 312 16.00 -29.02 -37.69
C ALA A 312 16.40 -28.35 -39.01
N ASP A 313 15.99 -27.10 -39.23
CA ASP A 313 16.34 -26.37 -40.44
C ASP A 313 17.84 -26.06 -40.53
N ILE A 314 18.49 -25.75 -39.41
CA ILE A 314 19.96 -25.56 -39.37
C ILE A 314 20.67 -26.85 -39.81
N ILE A 315 20.22 -28.01 -39.30
CA ILE A 315 20.75 -29.32 -39.72
C ILE A 315 20.42 -29.61 -41.18
N LEU A 316 19.25 -29.24 -41.69
CA LEU A 316 18.95 -29.46 -43.10
C LEU A 316 19.88 -28.65 -44.02
N GLN A 317 20.29 -27.47 -43.56
CA GLN A 317 20.99 -26.47 -44.36
C GLN A 317 22.52 -26.50 -44.20
N HIS A 318 23.10 -27.31 -43.31
CA HIS A 318 24.54 -27.24 -42.99
C HIS A 318 25.49 -27.65 -44.14
N HIS A 319 24.95 -28.12 -45.26
CA HIS A 319 25.69 -28.37 -46.50
C HIS A 319 25.22 -27.51 -47.69
N GLU A 320 24.38 -26.53 -47.43
CA GLU A 320 24.04 -25.50 -48.42
C GLU A 320 25.25 -24.58 -48.68
N ARG A 321 25.21 -23.88 -49.80
CA ARG A 321 26.28 -22.95 -50.24
C ARG A 321 25.62 -21.70 -50.79
N LEU A 322 26.20 -20.52 -50.53
CA LEU A 322 25.58 -19.25 -50.91
C LEU A 322 25.17 -19.14 -52.39
N ASN A 323 25.92 -19.76 -53.31
CA ASN A 323 25.64 -19.77 -54.74
C ASN A 323 24.60 -20.83 -55.18
N GLY A 324 24.08 -21.65 -54.25
CA GLY A 324 23.14 -22.73 -54.53
C GLY A 324 23.78 -24.01 -55.08
N SER A 325 25.11 -24.15 -54.99
CA SER A 325 25.80 -25.40 -55.37
C SER A 325 25.79 -26.45 -54.25
N GLY A 326 25.23 -26.12 -53.09
CA GLY A 326 25.10 -27.01 -51.95
C GLY A 326 23.96 -28.02 -52.10
N TYR A 327 23.63 -28.68 -50.99
CA TYR A 327 22.58 -29.69 -50.91
C TYR A 327 21.95 -29.66 -49.51
N PRO A 328 20.72 -30.20 -49.32
CA PRO A 328 19.88 -30.90 -50.30
C PRO A 328 18.99 -30.00 -51.16
N ASN A 329 18.65 -28.80 -50.70
CA ASN A 329 17.63 -27.94 -51.30
C ASN A 329 18.19 -26.89 -52.27
N LYS A 330 19.52 -26.69 -52.30
CA LYS A 330 20.22 -25.76 -53.20
C LYS A 330 19.83 -24.30 -52.94
N LEU A 331 19.64 -23.98 -51.67
CA LEU A 331 19.28 -22.65 -51.19
C LEU A 331 20.37 -21.63 -51.53
N LYS A 332 19.99 -20.36 -51.71
CA LYS A 332 20.90 -19.28 -52.10
C LYS A 332 20.82 -18.10 -51.16
N GLY A 333 21.97 -17.47 -50.93
CA GLY A 333 22.04 -16.20 -50.22
C GLY A 333 21.31 -16.22 -48.87
N GLU A 334 20.29 -15.38 -48.75
CA GLU A 334 19.48 -15.17 -47.54
C GLU A 334 18.44 -16.28 -47.28
N GLU A 335 18.27 -17.24 -48.20
CA GLU A 335 17.44 -18.42 -47.97
C GLU A 335 18.08 -19.40 -46.96
N ILE A 336 19.39 -19.28 -46.73
CA ILE A 336 20.14 -20.08 -45.76
C ILE A 336 20.13 -19.32 -44.43
N LEU A 337 19.66 -19.97 -43.37
CA LEU A 337 19.68 -19.45 -42.00
C LEU A 337 21.08 -18.98 -41.63
N PHE A 338 21.15 -17.89 -40.87
CA PHE A 338 22.44 -17.31 -40.50
C PHE A 338 23.23 -18.25 -39.58
N GLU A 339 22.52 -18.94 -38.68
CA GLU A 339 23.02 -20.00 -37.82
C GLU A 339 23.58 -21.17 -38.64
N ALA A 340 22.91 -21.56 -39.74
CA ALA A 340 23.42 -22.58 -40.66
C ALA A 340 24.70 -22.13 -41.37
N ASN A 341 24.81 -20.85 -41.74
CA ASN A 341 26.05 -20.30 -42.32
C ASN A 341 27.23 -20.36 -41.33
N VAL A 342 26.99 -20.17 -40.03
CA VAL A 342 28.02 -20.37 -38.99
C VAL A 342 28.46 -21.82 -38.94
N LEU A 343 27.51 -22.76 -38.89
CA LEU A 343 27.79 -24.18 -38.86
C LEU A 343 28.53 -24.66 -40.12
N ILE A 344 28.14 -24.20 -41.31
CA ILE A 344 28.81 -24.51 -42.59
C ILE A 344 30.30 -24.16 -42.54
N VAL A 345 30.64 -22.95 -42.07
CA VAL A 345 32.03 -22.50 -42.02
C VAL A 345 32.80 -23.30 -40.97
N ALA A 346 32.22 -23.51 -39.79
CA ALA A 346 32.86 -24.25 -38.72
C ALA A 346 33.15 -25.71 -39.11
N ASP A 347 32.17 -26.39 -39.73
CA ASP A 347 32.31 -27.76 -40.23
C ASP A 347 33.42 -27.87 -41.29
N VAL A 348 33.45 -26.97 -42.28
CA VAL A 348 34.50 -26.96 -43.31
C VAL A 348 35.89 -26.74 -42.69
N VAL A 349 36.01 -25.79 -41.76
CA VAL A 349 37.31 -25.47 -41.13
C VAL A 349 37.81 -26.66 -40.32
N GLU A 350 36.96 -27.23 -39.47
CA GLU A 350 37.31 -28.42 -38.68
C GLU A 350 37.67 -29.57 -39.63
N ALA A 351 36.80 -29.88 -40.59
CA ALA A 351 36.97 -31.02 -41.49
C ALA A 351 38.24 -30.91 -42.33
N MET A 352 38.68 -29.68 -42.64
CA MET A 352 39.90 -29.45 -43.38
C MET A 352 41.17 -29.54 -42.53
N SER A 353 41.07 -29.12 -41.27
CA SER A 353 42.16 -29.11 -40.31
C SER A 353 42.42 -30.49 -39.66
N SER A 354 41.44 -31.39 -39.67
CA SER A 354 41.50 -32.74 -39.07
C SER A 354 41.90 -33.84 -40.07
N HIS A 355 42.43 -34.95 -39.55
CA HIS A 355 42.80 -36.13 -40.37
C HIS A 355 41.57 -36.97 -40.75
N ARG A 356 41.47 -37.39 -42.02
CA ARG A 356 40.34 -38.21 -42.54
C ARG A 356 40.86 -39.45 -43.29
N PRO A 357 40.07 -40.54 -43.47
CA PRO A 357 40.54 -41.83 -44.00
C PRO A 357 41.28 -41.76 -45.34
N TYR A 358 40.79 -40.87 -46.21
CA TYR A 358 41.23 -40.69 -47.58
C TYR A 358 42.06 -39.39 -47.76
N ARG A 359 42.30 -38.63 -46.68
CA ARG A 359 43.01 -37.34 -46.77
C ARG A 359 43.70 -36.95 -45.46
N PRO A 360 45.03 -36.69 -45.48
CA PRO A 360 45.70 -36.13 -44.31
C PRO A 360 45.17 -34.73 -43.97
N ALA A 361 45.37 -34.33 -42.71
CA ALA A 361 45.09 -32.97 -42.24
C ALA A 361 45.89 -31.97 -43.10
N LEU A 362 45.21 -30.97 -43.66
CA LEU A 362 45.86 -29.92 -44.45
C LEU A 362 46.38 -28.77 -43.58
N GLY A 363 46.00 -28.76 -42.30
CA GLY A 363 46.32 -27.71 -41.34
C GLY A 363 45.33 -26.55 -41.36
N ILE A 364 45.36 -25.76 -40.28
CA ILE A 364 44.44 -24.64 -40.09
C ILE A 364 44.64 -23.54 -41.13
N ASP A 365 45.88 -23.26 -41.52
CA ASP A 365 46.18 -22.23 -42.53
C ASP A 365 45.49 -22.53 -43.86
N LYS A 366 45.50 -23.80 -44.29
CA LYS A 366 44.83 -24.22 -45.53
C LYS A 366 43.32 -24.20 -45.43
N ALA A 367 42.76 -24.45 -44.24
CA ALA A 367 41.34 -24.32 -43.99
C ALA A 367 40.89 -22.85 -44.06
N LEU A 368 41.68 -21.94 -43.47
CA LEU A 368 41.43 -20.49 -43.53
C LEU A 368 41.60 -19.94 -44.95
N ASP A 369 42.60 -20.40 -45.70
CA ASP A 369 42.80 -20.06 -47.12
C ASP A 369 41.56 -20.43 -47.96
N GLU A 370 41.02 -21.64 -47.79
CA GLU A 370 39.84 -22.12 -48.51
C GLU A 370 38.62 -21.23 -48.27
N ILE A 371 38.28 -20.96 -47.01
CA ILE A 371 37.09 -20.15 -46.69
C ILE A 371 37.26 -18.69 -47.15
N THR A 372 38.50 -18.19 -47.14
CA THR A 372 38.83 -16.84 -47.61
C THR A 372 38.69 -16.74 -49.13
N CYS A 373 39.25 -17.69 -49.88
CA CYS A 373 39.21 -17.68 -51.35
C CYS A 373 37.79 -17.83 -51.90
N LYS A 374 36.89 -18.48 -51.14
CA LYS A 374 35.51 -18.75 -51.54
C LYS A 374 34.48 -17.88 -50.79
N LYS A 375 34.95 -16.82 -50.09
CA LYS A 375 34.11 -15.86 -49.38
C LYS A 375 33.13 -15.17 -50.32
N GLY A 376 31.85 -15.13 -49.95
CA GLY A 376 30.78 -14.52 -50.77
C GLY A 376 30.36 -15.34 -51.98
N ILE A 377 31.04 -16.46 -52.27
CA ILE A 377 30.67 -17.41 -53.32
C ILE A 377 30.05 -18.65 -52.70
N LEU A 378 30.78 -19.32 -51.81
CA LEU A 378 30.30 -20.50 -51.09
C LEU A 378 29.87 -20.19 -49.66
N TYR A 379 30.57 -19.25 -49.01
CA TYR A 379 30.48 -19.01 -47.57
C TYR A 379 30.08 -17.58 -47.25
N HIS A 380 29.27 -17.41 -46.20
CA HIS A 380 28.79 -16.09 -45.77
C HIS A 380 29.93 -15.14 -45.38
N PRO A 381 30.05 -13.95 -46.01
CA PRO A 381 31.18 -13.04 -45.77
C PRO A 381 31.41 -12.71 -44.29
N LYS A 382 30.34 -12.35 -43.56
CA LYS A 382 30.44 -12.01 -42.12
C LYS A 382 30.95 -13.17 -41.26
N VAL A 383 30.60 -14.42 -41.60
CA VAL A 383 31.01 -15.59 -40.84
C VAL A 383 32.48 -15.90 -41.11
N VAL A 384 32.90 -15.82 -42.37
CA VAL A 384 34.31 -15.99 -42.77
C VAL A 384 35.19 -14.96 -42.09
N ASP A 385 34.78 -13.69 -42.11
CA ASP A 385 35.54 -12.60 -41.47
C ASP A 385 35.67 -12.82 -39.96
N ALA A 386 34.57 -13.20 -39.28
CA ALA A 386 34.60 -13.55 -37.86
C ALA A 386 35.51 -14.76 -37.58
N CYS A 387 35.49 -15.78 -38.43
CA CYS A 387 36.33 -16.97 -38.28
C CYS A 387 37.81 -16.64 -38.42
N ILE A 388 38.19 -15.83 -39.42
CA ILE A 388 39.58 -15.42 -39.61
C ILE A 388 40.05 -14.59 -38.41
N ASP A 389 39.25 -13.63 -37.96
CA ASP A 389 39.59 -12.79 -36.81
C ASP A 389 39.74 -13.64 -35.54
N LEU A 390 38.85 -14.61 -35.31
CA LEU A 390 38.91 -15.52 -34.18
C LEU A 390 40.23 -16.32 -34.11
N PHE A 391 40.70 -16.87 -35.23
CA PHE A 391 41.97 -17.62 -35.26
C PHE A 391 43.19 -16.69 -35.22
N MET A 392 43.18 -15.58 -35.96
CA MET A 392 44.36 -14.73 -36.15
C MET A 392 44.57 -13.68 -35.05
N ARG A 393 43.50 -13.12 -34.48
CA ARG A 393 43.57 -12.07 -33.45
C ARG A 393 43.30 -12.60 -32.05
N HIS A 394 42.37 -13.53 -31.92
CA HIS A 394 41.96 -14.07 -30.63
C HIS A 394 42.66 -15.39 -30.27
N GLY A 395 43.50 -15.91 -31.16
CA GLY A 395 44.36 -17.06 -30.90
C GLY A 395 43.60 -18.34 -30.58
N PHE A 396 42.40 -18.52 -31.16
CA PHE A 396 41.58 -19.72 -30.93
C PHE A 396 42.35 -20.99 -31.32
N GLN A 397 42.26 -21.99 -30.45
CA GLN A 397 42.80 -23.33 -30.67
C GLN A 397 41.75 -24.36 -30.26
N PHE A 398 41.65 -25.44 -31.04
CA PHE A 398 40.82 -26.57 -30.64
C PHE A 398 41.40 -27.21 -29.38
N ILE A 399 40.51 -27.57 -28.45
CA ILE A 399 40.88 -28.27 -27.23
C ILE A 399 40.47 -29.72 -27.42
N ASP A 400 41.44 -30.60 -27.69
CA ASP A 400 41.19 -32.03 -27.65
C ASP A 400 41.07 -32.48 -26.19
N ALA A 401 40.02 -33.25 -25.88
CA ALA A 401 39.90 -33.89 -24.58
C ALA A 401 40.79 -35.14 -24.57
N HIS A 402 41.69 -35.22 -23.58
CA HIS A 402 42.44 -36.43 -23.25
C HIS A 402 41.55 -37.55 -22.74
#